data_AF-A0A951TAI9-F1
#
_entry.id   AF-A0A951TAI9-F1
#
_cell.length_a   1.000
_cell.length_b   1.000
_cell.length_c   1.000
_cell.angle_alpha   90.00
_cell.angle_beta   90.00
_cell.angle_gamma   90.00
#
_symmetry.space_group_name_H-M   'P 1'
#
loop_
_entity.id
_entity.type
_entity.pdbx_description
1 polymer ?
#
loop_
_entity_poly.entity_id
_entity_poly.type
_entity_poly.pdbx_seq_one_letter_code
_entity_poly.pdbx_strand_id
1 'polypeptide(L)'
;MSIYKRRTLALPAALLMGVLAAVPWGCAPAREKTAESGAKPARTAAAPAFPKASFQHETAPAGDIVRKIGEEVGGGIVLMQGLEERSMPGFEVDGAAYAALVQKLAEPLESRAEPLPHAWFIAPPDYAGLLDTRLEGRLPERFAAMTGTVAFGAKTPLSNVLAVLSQNMGVTLVADNFITGARCGELFMGPAPLPEILAAVLMSARVPPDAYAVEGTDEYVFIRSTRNTAPPSLLVNGENLTPEQRALLDRVVDVVLPEPGANPVETAFGARPAPLKSVLTPLTQQFRVVVSAKKVLADVPVTPCVMRGVRLGTAMDLMLRQWPTDRVVWEVVDDQVLIRPR
;
A
#
# COMPACT_ATOMS: atom_id res chain seq x y z
N MET A 1 2.19 10.25 47.20
CA MET A 1 1.98 11.06 48.42
C MET A 1 2.37 12.51 48.11
N SER A 2 1.64 13.49 48.62
CA SER A 2 1.80 14.92 48.33
C SER A 2 2.04 15.73 49.62
N ILE A 3 2.14 17.06 49.51
CA ILE A 3 2.39 18.09 50.55
C ILE A 3 3.77 17.96 51.24
N TYR A 4 4.63 18.96 51.47
CA TYR A 4 4.63 20.45 51.48
C TYR A 4 5.98 20.94 50.85
N LYS A 5 6.34 22.23 50.61
CA LYS A 5 5.75 23.58 50.81
C LYS A 5 6.31 24.55 49.73
N ARG A 6 5.79 25.79 49.63
CA ARG A 6 6.41 26.89 48.84
C ARG A 6 7.38 27.72 49.69
N ARG A 7 8.43 28.28 49.07
CA ARG A 7 8.96 29.62 49.37
C ARG A 7 9.43 30.33 48.10
N THR A 8 8.89 31.51 47.85
CA THR A 8 9.30 32.50 46.84
C THR A 8 10.35 33.45 47.43
N LEU A 9 11.31 33.94 46.63
CA LEU A 9 11.78 35.34 46.65
C LEU A 9 12.82 35.68 45.54
N ALA A 10 12.66 36.90 45.02
CA ALA A 10 13.66 37.78 44.39
C ALA A 10 14.38 37.42 43.06
N LEU A 11 14.03 38.18 42.01
CA LEU A 11 14.95 38.60 40.92
C LEU A 11 15.97 39.65 41.46
N PRO A 12 17.15 39.80 40.82
CA PRO A 12 17.37 40.84 39.79
C PRO A 12 18.03 40.26 38.51
N ALA A 13 17.63 40.61 37.28
CA ALA A 13 17.81 41.89 36.57
C ALA A 13 19.23 42.14 35.99
N ALA A 14 19.45 41.71 34.72
CA ALA A 14 20.31 42.34 33.69
C ALA A 14 20.09 41.53 32.37
N LEU A 15 19.42 42.05 31.32
CA LEU A 15 19.81 43.11 30.39
C LEU A 15 20.86 42.67 29.35
N LEU A 16 20.38 42.22 28.18
CA LEU A 16 21.08 42.37 26.91
C LEU A 16 20.07 42.30 25.74
N MET A 17 19.73 43.46 25.21
CA MET A 17 19.01 43.61 23.94
C MET A 17 20.05 43.83 22.83
N GLY A 18 19.86 43.22 21.67
CA GLY A 18 20.75 43.34 20.51
C GLY A 18 20.02 43.04 19.21
N VAL A 19 19.38 44.06 18.65
CA VAL A 19 18.65 44.01 17.37
C VAL A 19 19.58 44.38 16.21
N LEU A 20 19.32 43.85 15.00
CA LEU A 20 19.58 44.36 13.63
C LEU A 20 19.95 43.18 12.69
N ALA A 21 19.56 43.09 11.42
CA ALA A 21 18.48 43.71 10.64
C ALA A 21 18.32 42.95 9.31
N ALA A 22 17.17 43.06 8.65
CA ALA A 22 16.98 42.67 7.24
C ALA A 22 16.76 43.94 6.40
N VAL A 23 17.24 44.01 5.14
CA VAL A 23 16.60 44.68 3.95
C VAL A 23 17.29 44.16 2.62
N PRO A 24 16.99 44.59 1.35
CA PRO A 24 16.20 43.79 0.40
C PRO A 24 16.84 43.48 -1.00
N TRP A 25 16.03 42.81 -1.84
CA TRP A 25 15.91 42.83 -3.33
C TRP A 25 17.11 43.11 -4.27
N GLY A 26 17.21 42.25 -5.30
CA GLY A 26 17.83 42.55 -6.60
C GLY A 26 17.41 41.52 -7.67
N CYS A 27 17.03 41.97 -8.88
CA CYS A 27 16.60 41.10 -9.98
C CYS A 27 17.76 40.69 -10.92
N ALA A 28 17.69 39.44 -11.40
CA ALA A 28 18.15 38.84 -12.67
C ALA A 28 19.30 39.49 -13.51
N PRO A 29 20.11 38.65 -14.18
CA PRO A 29 19.67 38.24 -15.53
C PRO A 29 19.71 36.73 -15.79
N ALA A 30 18.99 36.32 -16.83
CA ALA A 30 18.93 34.94 -17.29
C ALA A 30 20.29 34.44 -17.82
N ARG A 31 20.57 33.15 -17.58
CA ARG A 31 21.62 32.43 -18.31
C ARG A 31 21.12 31.05 -18.67
N GLU A 32 20.84 30.89 -19.96
CA GLU A 32 20.44 29.65 -20.60
C GLU A 32 21.53 28.58 -20.33
N LYS A 33 21.13 27.48 -19.69
CA LYS A 33 21.96 26.29 -19.55
C LYS A 33 21.17 25.09 -20.06
N THR A 34 21.74 24.49 -21.09
CA THR A 34 21.42 23.21 -21.70
C THR A 34 20.88 22.22 -20.67
N ALA A 35 19.68 21.69 -20.91
CA ALA A 35 19.14 20.59 -20.14
C ALA A 35 19.85 19.29 -20.54
N GLU A 36 21.01 19.03 -19.93
CA GLU A 36 21.55 17.67 -19.89
C GLU A 36 20.56 16.76 -19.16
N SER A 37 20.38 15.55 -19.68
CA SER A 37 19.50 14.53 -19.12
C SER A 37 19.95 14.17 -17.70
N GLY A 38 19.29 14.75 -16.71
CA GLY A 38 19.49 14.44 -15.30
C GLY A 38 18.97 13.05 -14.99
N ALA A 39 19.78 12.02 -15.23
CA ALA A 39 19.61 10.73 -14.58
C ALA A 39 19.51 10.98 -13.07
N LYS A 40 18.36 10.63 -12.46
CA LYS A 40 18.19 10.76 -11.01
C LYS A 40 19.32 9.98 -10.33
N PRO A 41 19.97 10.55 -9.30
CA PRO A 41 20.98 9.81 -8.57
C PRO A 41 20.34 8.58 -7.93
N ALA A 42 20.79 7.40 -8.36
CA ALA A 42 20.43 6.14 -7.73
C ALA A 42 20.81 6.23 -6.24
N ARG A 43 19.82 6.10 -5.36
CA ARG A 43 20.07 6.18 -3.92
C ARG A 43 20.60 4.83 -3.48
N THR A 44 21.87 4.78 -3.09
CA THR A 44 22.38 3.72 -2.22
C THR A 44 21.65 3.85 -0.89
N ALA A 45 20.60 3.05 -0.68
CA ALA A 45 20.04 2.89 0.65
C ALA A 45 21.12 2.27 1.54
N ALA A 46 21.24 2.73 2.79
CA ALA A 46 22.09 2.04 3.74
C ALA A 46 21.52 0.62 3.93
N ALA A 47 22.37 -0.40 3.86
CA ALA A 47 21.92 -1.78 4.01
C ALA A 47 21.23 -1.99 5.36
N PRO A 48 20.14 -2.77 5.42
CA PRO A 48 19.39 -2.98 6.65
C PRO A 48 20.26 -3.73 7.65
N ALA A 49 20.30 -3.23 8.89
CA ALA A 49 21.14 -3.76 9.96
C ALA A 49 20.51 -5.00 10.62
N PHE A 50 20.59 -6.15 9.92
CA PHE A 50 20.17 -7.43 10.46
C PHE A 50 21.30 -8.13 11.25
N PRO A 51 20.97 -8.98 12.24
CA PRO A 51 21.94 -9.86 12.89
C PRO A 51 22.70 -10.74 11.90
N LYS A 52 23.81 -11.31 12.37
CA LYS A 52 24.49 -12.39 11.64
C LYS A 52 23.55 -13.60 11.53
N ALA A 53 23.60 -14.27 10.38
CA ALA A 53 22.74 -15.41 10.07
C ALA A 53 23.57 -16.70 9.95
N SER A 54 23.00 -17.79 10.48
CA SER A 54 23.35 -19.16 10.13
C SER A 54 22.11 -19.80 9.51
N PHE A 55 22.25 -20.46 8.37
CA PHE A 55 21.15 -21.09 7.64
C PHE A 55 21.69 -22.20 6.72
N GLN A 56 20.95 -23.30 6.61
CA GLN A 56 21.27 -24.44 5.76
C GLN A 56 20.00 -24.98 5.12
N HIS A 57 20.06 -25.34 3.85
CA HIS A 57 18.94 -26.03 3.20
C HIS A 57 19.41 -27.01 2.10
N GLU A 58 18.58 -28.00 1.82
CA GLU A 58 18.70 -28.86 0.63
C GLU A 58 18.03 -28.19 -0.60
N THR A 59 18.35 -28.67 -1.80
CA THR A 59 17.82 -28.16 -3.06
C THR A 59 16.28 -28.05 -3.05
N ALA A 60 15.75 -26.84 -3.25
CA ALA A 60 14.34 -26.51 -3.13
C ALA A 60 13.94 -25.33 -4.03
N PRO A 61 12.64 -25.02 -4.22
CA PRO A 61 12.21 -23.79 -4.87
C PRO A 61 12.64 -22.54 -4.09
N ALA A 62 13.03 -21.48 -4.80
CA ALA A 62 13.48 -20.22 -4.18
C ALA A 62 12.47 -19.61 -3.20
N GLY A 63 11.16 -19.70 -3.50
CA GLY A 63 10.11 -19.20 -2.61
C GLY A 63 10.06 -19.93 -1.26
N ASP A 64 10.22 -21.25 -1.27
CA ASP A 64 10.22 -22.04 -0.03
C ASP A 64 11.48 -21.78 0.82
N ILE A 65 12.61 -21.48 0.19
CA ILE A 65 13.85 -21.10 0.89
C ILE A 65 13.71 -19.71 1.51
N VAL A 66 13.20 -18.73 0.76
CA VAL A 66 12.92 -17.39 1.29
C VAL A 66 11.95 -17.47 2.47
N ARG A 67 10.92 -18.31 2.38
CA ARG A 67 9.98 -18.53 3.49
C ARG A 67 10.66 -19.10 4.73
N LYS A 68 11.44 -20.18 4.59
CA LYS A 68 12.20 -20.78 5.69
C LYS A 68 13.18 -19.80 6.34
N ILE A 69 13.87 -18.97 5.56
CA ILE A 69 14.74 -17.92 6.12
C ILE A 69 13.91 -16.92 6.94
N GLY A 70 12.73 -16.54 6.47
CA GLY A 70 11.80 -15.69 7.23
C GLY A 70 11.32 -16.32 8.54
N GLU A 71 11.09 -17.64 8.56
CA GLU A 71 10.62 -18.40 9.71
C GLU A 71 11.73 -18.71 10.74
N GLU A 72 12.93 -19.08 10.28
CA GLU A 72 14.04 -19.57 11.12
C GLU A 72 15.06 -18.47 11.50
N VAL A 73 15.31 -17.52 10.60
CA VAL A 73 16.34 -16.47 10.74
C VAL A 73 15.73 -15.08 10.93
N GLY A 74 14.58 -14.83 10.29
CA GLY A 74 13.95 -13.51 10.22
C GLY A 74 14.73 -12.53 9.34
N GLY A 75 14.59 -11.23 9.64
CA GLY A 75 15.16 -10.13 8.85
C GLY A 75 14.16 -9.56 7.84
N GLY A 76 14.53 -9.50 6.56
CA GLY A 76 13.62 -9.08 5.49
C GLY A 76 14.15 -9.38 4.09
N ILE A 77 13.39 -10.14 3.31
CA ILE A 77 13.67 -10.46 1.91
C ILE A 77 12.39 -10.31 1.10
N VAL A 78 12.51 -9.63 -0.03
CA VAL A 78 11.45 -9.38 -1.01
C VAL A 78 11.89 -10.02 -2.33
N LEU A 79 11.35 -11.19 -2.65
CA LEU A 79 11.62 -11.89 -3.91
C LEU A 79 10.67 -11.36 -4.99
N MET A 80 11.20 -11.01 -6.15
CA MET A 80 10.37 -10.60 -7.29
C MET A 80 9.53 -11.77 -7.84
N GLN A 81 8.27 -11.52 -8.20
CA GLN A 81 7.39 -12.49 -8.84
C GLN A 81 7.99 -13.07 -10.13
N GLY A 82 7.90 -14.39 -10.29
CA GLY A 82 8.49 -15.15 -11.41
C GLY A 82 9.84 -15.81 -11.09
N LEU A 83 10.38 -15.63 -9.88
CA LEU A 83 11.61 -16.29 -9.41
C LEU A 83 11.34 -17.48 -8.49
N GLU A 84 10.15 -17.60 -7.92
CA GLU A 84 9.87 -18.40 -6.71
C GLU A 84 9.93 -19.91 -6.97
N GLU A 85 9.61 -20.33 -8.20
CA GLU A 85 9.66 -21.71 -8.67
C GLU A 85 11.04 -22.13 -9.22
N ARG A 86 12.01 -21.21 -9.28
CA ARG A 86 13.37 -21.55 -9.74
C ARG A 86 14.01 -22.49 -8.70
N SER A 87 14.53 -23.62 -9.17
CA SER A 87 15.25 -24.57 -8.33
C SER A 87 16.57 -23.95 -7.89
N MET A 88 16.76 -23.88 -6.57
CA MET A 88 17.96 -23.37 -5.93
C MET A 88 18.79 -24.54 -5.40
N PRO A 89 20.09 -24.64 -5.70
CA PRO A 89 20.96 -25.66 -5.10
C PRO A 89 21.06 -25.43 -3.59
N GLY A 90 21.13 -26.52 -2.83
CA GLY A 90 21.38 -26.45 -1.38
C GLY A 90 22.68 -25.73 -1.05
N PHE A 91 22.66 -24.86 -0.04
CA PHE A 91 23.85 -24.21 0.50
C PHE A 91 23.81 -24.12 2.03
N GLU A 92 24.97 -23.80 2.59
CA GLU A 92 25.16 -23.51 4.01
C GLU A 92 25.81 -22.13 4.20
N VAL A 93 25.41 -21.44 5.26
CA VAL A 93 26.00 -20.21 5.78
C VAL A 93 26.06 -20.34 7.30
N ASP A 94 27.19 -20.02 7.91
CA ASP A 94 27.33 -19.97 9.37
C ASP A 94 27.95 -18.64 9.81
N GLY A 95 27.30 -17.97 10.78
CA GLY A 95 27.80 -16.77 11.45
C GLY A 95 28.10 -15.57 10.53
N ALA A 96 27.56 -15.55 9.31
CA ALA A 96 27.89 -14.57 8.29
C ALA A 96 27.02 -13.31 8.39
N ALA A 97 27.45 -12.23 7.74
CA ALA A 97 26.60 -11.05 7.58
C ALA A 97 25.35 -11.41 6.74
N TYR A 98 24.18 -10.91 7.13
CA TYR A 98 22.91 -11.20 6.43
C TYR A 98 22.99 -10.93 4.91
N ALA A 99 23.68 -9.85 4.51
CA ALA A 99 23.93 -9.54 3.10
C ALA A 99 24.55 -10.72 2.32
N ALA A 100 25.47 -11.49 2.92
CA ALA A 100 26.10 -12.64 2.27
C ALA A 100 25.12 -13.81 2.10
N LEU A 101 24.18 -14.00 3.03
CA LEU A 101 23.07 -14.95 2.86
C LEU A 101 22.18 -14.55 1.68
N VAL A 102 21.82 -13.26 1.57
CA VAL A 102 20.95 -12.82 0.47
C VAL A 102 21.66 -12.84 -0.89
N GLN A 103 22.96 -12.53 -0.97
CA GLN A 103 23.71 -12.67 -2.24
C GLN A 103 23.79 -14.13 -2.69
N LYS A 104 23.96 -15.10 -1.78
CA LYS A 104 23.88 -16.54 -2.11
C LYS A 104 22.51 -16.96 -2.66
N LEU A 105 21.42 -16.28 -2.27
CA LEU A 105 20.10 -16.51 -2.85
C LEU A 105 19.99 -15.92 -4.26
N ALA A 106 20.58 -14.74 -4.50
CA ALA A 106 20.41 -14.01 -5.76
C ALA A 106 21.24 -14.60 -6.92
N GLU A 107 22.44 -15.13 -6.64
CA GLU A 107 23.37 -15.61 -7.66
C GLU A 107 22.81 -16.75 -8.55
N PRO A 108 22.25 -17.87 -8.01
CA PRO A 108 21.66 -18.93 -8.85
C PRO A 108 20.35 -18.51 -9.53
N LEU A 109 19.75 -17.39 -9.11
CA LEU A 109 18.58 -16.79 -9.74
C LEU A 109 18.92 -15.81 -10.87
N GLU A 110 20.20 -15.68 -11.25
CA GLU A 110 20.70 -14.69 -12.21
C GLU A 110 20.26 -13.25 -11.83
N SER A 111 20.16 -13.01 -10.52
CA SER A 111 19.54 -11.83 -9.93
C SER A 111 20.55 -11.05 -9.09
N ARG A 112 20.19 -9.81 -8.74
CA ARG A 112 20.92 -9.01 -7.76
C ARG A 112 20.12 -8.95 -6.47
N ALA A 113 20.81 -9.02 -5.32
CA ALA A 113 20.25 -8.61 -4.04
C ALA A 113 20.63 -7.15 -3.78
N GLU A 114 19.64 -6.27 -3.77
CA GLU A 114 19.77 -4.82 -3.60
C GLU A 114 19.16 -4.38 -2.26
N PRO A 115 19.83 -3.51 -1.48
CA PRO A 115 19.35 -3.14 -0.15
C PRO A 115 18.16 -2.16 -0.20
N LEU A 116 17.13 -2.45 0.60
CA LEU A 116 16.05 -1.53 1.00
C LEU A 116 16.21 -1.18 2.49
N PRO A 117 15.56 -0.14 3.02
CA PRO A 117 15.83 0.30 4.40
C PRO A 117 15.46 -0.75 5.47
N HIS A 118 14.46 -1.60 5.21
CA HIS A 118 14.00 -2.68 6.10
C HIS A 118 14.00 -4.08 5.46
N ALA A 119 14.61 -4.27 4.29
CA ALA A 119 14.66 -5.58 3.60
C ALA A 119 15.75 -5.63 2.52
N TRP A 120 15.93 -6.78 1.88
CA TRP A 120 16.66 -6.89 0.61
C TRP A 120 15.70 -7.27 -0.52
N PHE A 121 15.84 -6.62 -1.68
CA PHE A 121 15.09 -6.96 -2.88
C PHE A 121 15.92 -7.85 -3.79
N ILE A 122 15.37 -8.98 -4.22
CA ILE A 122 15.99 -9.91 -5.18
C ILE A 122 15.25 -9.85 -6.51
N ALA A 123 15.93 -9.37 -7.57
CA ALA A 123 15.39 -9.29 -8.92
C ALA A 123 16.49 -9.39 -10.01
N PRO A 124 16.14 -9.81 -11.24
CA PRO A 124 17.07 -9.75 -12.38
C PRO A 124 17.46 -8.31 -12.71
N PRO A 125 18.66 -8.06 -13.28
CA PRO A 125 19.15 -6.71 -13.59
C PRO A 125 18.19 -5.85 -14.43
N ASP A 126 17.44 -6.45 -15.34
CA ASP A 126 16.46 -5.77 -16.20
C ASP A 126 15.31 -5.10 -15.42
N TYR A 127 15.11 -5.48 -14.16
CA TYR A 127 14.09 -4.93 -13.27
C TYR A 127 14.63 -3.86 -12.30
N ALA A 128 15.86 -3.35 -12.52
CA ALA A 128 16.46 -2.31 -11.69
C ALA A 128 15.55 -1.06 -11.51
N GLY A 129 14.72 -0.74 -12.51
CA GLY A 129 13.73 0.36 -12.42
C GLY A 129 12.67 0.19 -11.32
N LEU A 130 12.47 -1.02 -10.78
CA LEU A 130 11.59 -1.23 -9.63
C LEU A 130 12.14 -0.60 -8.34
N LEU A 131 13.45 -0.35 -8.24
CA LEU A 131 14.09 0.33 -7.09
C LEU A 131 13.71 1.81 -6.95
N ASP A 132 13.10 2.40 -7.99
CA ASP A 132 12.53 3.75 -7.93
C ASP A 132 11.11 3.78 -7.32
N THR A 133 10.54 2.62 -6.96
CA THR A 133 9.25 2.50 -6.24
C THR A 133 9.39 3.11 -4.85
N ARG A 134 8.75 4.27 -4.65
CA ARG A 134 8.78 5.02 -3.38
C ARG A 134 7.41 5.58 -3.02
N LEU A 135 7.10 5.53 -1.72
CA LEU A 135 5.81 5.92 -1.12
C LEU A 135 5.98 6.84 0.09
N GLU A 136 7.21 7.08 0.52
CA GLU A 136 7.58 8.02 1.57
C GLU A 136 7.12 9.43 1.17
N GLY A 137 6.38 10.10 2.07
CA GLY A 137 5.76 11.40 1.79
C GLY A 137 4.60 11.37 0.79
N ARG A 138 4.18 10.19 0.30
CA ARG A 138 3.00 10.04 -0.59
C ARG A 138 1.75 9.50 0.13
N LEU A 139 1.88 9.09 1.40
CA LEU A 139 0.76 8.68 2.24
C LEU A 139 0.41 9.76 3.27
N PRO A 140 -0.87 9.91 3.67
CA PRO A 140 -1.27 10.78 4.78
C PRO A 140 -0.61 10.36 6.10
N GLU A 141 -0.45 11.31 7.03
CA GLU A 141 0.29 11.10 8.29
C GLU A 141 -0.21 9.88 9.08
N ARG A 142 -1.54 9.70 9.19
CA ARG A 142 -2.19 8.52 9.81
C ARG A 142 -1.62 7.20 9.29
N PHE A 143 -1.40 7.09 7.98
CA PHE A 143 -0.91 5.88 7.32
C PHE A 143 0.62 5.79 7.37
N ALA A 144 1.31 6.92 7.19
CA ALA A 144 2.77 6.98 7.22
C ALA A 144 3.36 6.63 8.59
N ALA A 145 2.65 6.93 9.68
CA ALA A 145 3.02 6.60 11.05
C ALA A 145 2.82 5.11 11.42
N MET A 146 2.18 4.31 10.57
CA MET A 146 1.90 2.90 10.87
C MET A 146 3.12 2.02 10.58
N THR A 147 3.34 1.04 11.45
CA THR A 147 4.37 0.00 11.27
C THR A 147 3.75 -1.38 11.32
N GLY A 148 4.29 -2.34 10.57
CA GLY A 148 3.85 -3.73 10.61
C GLY A 148 4.97 -4.71 10.28
N THR A 149 4.75 -5.98 10.64
CA THR A 149 5.51 -7.13 10.13
C THR A 149 4.64 -7.80 9.07
N VAL A 150 5.23 -8.22 7.95
CA VAL A 150 4.49 -8.83 6.84
C VAL A 150 5.17 -10.11 6.36
N ALA A 151 4.37 -11.10 6.01
CA ALA A 151 4.80 -12.30 5.30
C ALA A 151 3.69 -12.69 4.32
N PHE A 152 4.04 -12.83 3.03
CA PHE A 152 3.11 -13.21 1.98
C PHE A 152 3.76 -14.23 1.05
N GLY A 153 3.10 -15.36 0.88
CA GLY A 153 3.54 -16.41 -0.04
C GLY A 153 3.53 -15.97 -1.50
N ALA A 154 4.43 -16.57 -2.28
CA ALA A 154 4.52 -16.46 -3.72
C ALA A 154 3.15 -16.56 -4.40
N LYS A 155 2.97 -15.79 -5.48
CA LYS A 155 1.77 -15.77 -6.34
C LYS A 155 0.48 -15.28 -5.65
N THR A 156 0.50 -14.83 -4.40
CA THR A 156 -0.68 -14.21 -3.74
C THR A 156 -1.16 -13.00 -4.55
N PRO A 157 -2.47 -12.90 -4.89
CA PRO A 157 -3.00 -11.74 -5.62
C PRO A 157 -2.78 -10.43 -4.86
N LEU A 158 -2.42 -9.35 -5.57
CA LEU A 158 -2.16 -8.06 -4.93
C LEU A 158 -3.43 -7.48 -4.25
N SER A 159 -4.62 -7.72 -4.81
CA SER A 159 -5.90 -7.44 -4.13
C SER A 159 -5.97 -8.05 -2.72
N ASN A 160 -5.54 -9.30 -2.57
CA ASN A 160 -5.66 -10.06 -1.34
C ASN A 160 -4.59 -9.61 -0.32
N VAL A 161 -3.39 -9.26 -0.79
CA VAL A 161 -2.36 -8.61 0.05
C VAL A 161 -2.88 -7.29 0.63
N LEU A 162 -3.44 -6.40 -0.20
CA LEU A 162 -4.00 -5.12 0.24
C LEU A 162 -5.22 -5.32 1.17
N ALA A 163 -6.07 -6.31 0.90
CA ALA A 163 -7.20 -6.66 1.75
C ALA A 163 -6.77 -7.16 3.14
N VAL A 164 -5.74 -8.01 3.21
CA VAL A 164 -5.20 -8.53 4.49
C VAL A 164 -4.48 -7.44 5.28
N LEU A 165 -3.73 -6.55 4.62
CA LEU A 165 -3.13 -5.38 5.27
C LEU A 165 -4.22 -4.45 5.83
N SER A 166 -5.24 -4.12 5.04
CA SER A 166 -6.40 -3.32 5.46
C SER A 166 -7.11 -3.94 6.67
N GLN A 167 -7.32 -5.26 6.63
CA GLN A 167 -7.96 -6.02 7.70
C GLN A 167 -7.15 -6.00 9.00
N ASN A 168 -5.84 -6.29 8.93
CA ASN A 168 -5.00 -6.44 10.13
C ASN A 168 -4.61 -5.09 10.74
N MET A 169 -4.48 -4.04 9.92
CA MET A 169 -4.07 -2.71 10.36
C MET A 169 -5.26 -1.77 10.66
N GLY A 170 -6.51 -2.18 10.37
CA GLY A 170 -7.70 -1.38 10.65
C GLY A 170 -7.81 -0.12 9.77
N VAL A 171 -7.42 -0.23 8.51
CA VAL A 171 -7.38 0.87 7.53
C VAL A 171 -7.94 0.43 6.17
N THR A 172 -8.02 1.35 5.21
CA THR A 172 -8.49 1.08 3.86
C THR A 172 -7.35 1.28 2.85
N LEU A 173 -6.86 0.18 2.29
CA LEU A 173 -5.84 0.14 1.24
C LEU A 173 -6.49 -0.53 0.02
N VAL A 174 -6.74 0.24 -1.02
CA VAL A 174 -7.41 -0.22 -2.25
C VAL A 174 -6.55 0.11 -3.45
N ALA A 175 -6.67 -0.68 -4.52
CA ALA A 175 -6.06 -0.40 -5.80
C ALA A 175 -7.02 -0.81 -6.92
N ASP A 176 -6.84 -0.27 -8.13
CA ASP A 176 -7.70 -0.63 -9.25
C ASP A 176 -7.29 -1.91 -9.98
N ASN A 177 -8.19 -2.42 -10.82
CA ASN A 177 -8.06 -3.72 -11.49
C ASN A 177 -6.84 -3.82 -12.43
N PHE A 178 -6.23 -2.71 -12.88
CA PHE A 178 -4.95 -2.79 -13.62
C PHE A 178 -3.78 -3.08 -12.68
N ILE A 179 -3.83 -2.58 -11.44
CA ILE A 179 -2.81 -2.83 -10.42
C ILE A 179 -3.08 -4.17 -9.71
N THR A 180 -4.29 -4.39 -9.18
CA THR A 180 -4.64 -5.59 -8.40
C THR A 180 -4.66 -6.89 -9.20
N GLY A 181 -4.69 -6.83 -10.53
CA GLY A 181 -4.48 -7.98 -11.41
C GLY A 181 -3.09 -8.61 -11.32
N ALA A 182 -2.12 -7.91 -10.72
CA ALA A 182 -0.80 -8.44 -10.43
C ALA A 182 -0.81 -9.48 -9.29
N ARG A 183 0.26 -10.29 -9.23
CA ARG A 183 0.52 -11.24 -8.15
C ARG A 183 1.87 -10.91 -7.53
N CYS A 184 1.94 -10.97 -6.21
CA CYS A 184 3.18 -10.73 -5.47
C CYS A 184 4.14 -11.92 -5.61
N GLY A 185 5.44 -11.65 -5.46
CA GLY A 185 6.43 -12.70 -5.17
C GLY A 185 6.41 -13.08 -3.70
N GLU A 186 7.26 -14.04 -3.30
CA GLU A 186 7.46 -14.35 -1.88
C GLU A 186 8.06 -13.12 -1.19
N LEU A 187 7.44 -12.65 -0.10
CA LEU A 187 8.06 -11.63 0.74
C LEU A 187 7.90 -11.93 2.22
N PHE A 188 8.93 -11.61 2.99
CA PHE A 188 8.80 -11.37 4.41
C PHE A 188 9.59 -10.12 4.79
N MET A 189 9.04 -9.34 5.71
CA MET A 189 9.71 -8.18 6.30
C MET A 189 9.36 -8.15 7.78
N GLY A 190 10.38 -7.98 8.62
CA GLY A 190 10.20 -7.57 10.01
C GLY A 190 9.50 -6.20 10.14
N PRO A 191 9.42 -5.64 11.37
CA PRO A 191 8.76 -4.36 11.60
C PRO A 191 9.30 -3.25 10.70
N ALA A 192 8.43 -2.75 9.81
CA ALA A 192 8.74 -1.69 8.84
C ALA A 192 7.59 -0.68 8.72
N PRO A 193 7.85 0.57 8.31
CA PRO A 193 6.80 1.55 8.01
C PRO A 193 5.88 1.11 6.87
N LEU A 194 4.59 1.41 6.94
CA LEU A 194 3.60 1.07 5.91
C LEU A 194 3.96 1.60 4.50
N PRO A 195 4.53 2.81 4.30
CA PRO A 195 5.02 3.22 2.99
C PRO A 195 6.06 2.24 2.39
N GLU A 196 6.96 1.72 3.20
CA GLU A 196 8.00 0.79 2.75
C GLU A 196 7.46 -0.61 2.50
N ILE A 197 6.54 -1.09 3.34
CA ILE A 197 5.79 -2.34 3.12
C ILE A 197 5.07 -2.29 1.77
N LEU A 198 4.34 -1.20 1.49
CA LEU A 198 3.60 -1.04 0.24
C LEU A 198 4.54 -0.91 -0.96
N ALA A 199 5.69 -0.25 -0.82
CA ALA A 199 6.70 -0.20 -1.88
C ALA A 199 7.25 -1.60 -2.18
N ALA A 200 7.66 -2.36 -1.16
CA ALA A 200 8.12 -3.74 -1.30
C ALA A 200 7.07 -4.67 -1.93
N VAL A 201 5.79 -4.53 -1.57
CA VAL A 201 4.68 -5.28 -2.16
C VAL A 201 4.49 -4.94 -3.65
N LEU A 202 4.57 -3.67 -4.04
CA LEU A 202 4.50 -3.27 -5.45
C LEU A 202 5.71 -3.76 -6.26
N MET A 203 6.91 -3.72 -5.67
CA MET A 203 8.13 -4.26 -6.26
C MET A 203 8.08 -5.77 -6.44
N SER A 204 7.64 -6.52 -5.43
CA SER A 204 7.48 -7.98 -5.55
C SER A 204 6.45 -8.35 -6.61
N ALA A 205 5.37 -7.57 -6.72
CA ALA A 205 4.33 -7.71 -7.74
C ALA A 205 4.72 -7.18 -9.14
N ARG A 206 5.97 -6.71 -9.33
CA ARG A 206 6.50 -6.15 -10.60
C ARG A 206 5.67 -4.97 -11.15
N VAL A 207 5.07 -4.17 -10.27
CA VAL A 207 4.32 -2.97 -10.65
C VAL A 207 5.31 -1.79 -10.84
N PRO A 208 5.50 -1.27 -12.07
CA PRO A 208 6.46 -0.19 -12.30
C PRO A 208 6.05 1.13 -11.64
N PRO A 209 6.99 1.97 -11.18
CA PRO A 209 6.70 3.24 -10.49
C PRO A 209 5.97 4.28 -11.35
N ASP A 210 6.03 4.18 -12.67
CA ASP A 210 5.32 5.02 -13.65
C ASP A 210 3.93 4.46 -14.05
N ALA A 211 3.63 3.21 -13.68
CA ALA A 211 2.34 2.58 -13.96
C ALA A 211 1.23 3.02 -12.99
N TYR A 212 1.55 3.65 -11.86
CA TYR A 212 0.59 4.03 -10.82
C TYR A 212 0.79 5.45 -10.23
N ALA A 213 -0.31 6.01 -9.76
CA ALA A 213 -0.37 7.16 -8.88
C ALA A 213 -0.96 6.74 -7.52
N VAL A 214 -0.73 7.55 -6.49
CA VAL A 214 -1.24 7.30 -5.14
C VAL A 214 -2.08 8.49 -4.73
N GLU A 215 -3.28 8.20 -4.26
CA GLU A 215 -4.24 9.15 -3.72
C GLU A 215 -4.49 8.77 -2.27
N GLY A 216 -4.43 9.74 -1.36
CA GLY A 216 -4.53 9.49 0.07
C GLY A 216 -5.43 10.51 0.75
N THR A 217 -6.28 10.03 1.65
CA THR A 217 -7.08 10.81 2.58
C THR A 217 -6.97 10.20 3.97
N ASP A 218 -7.49 10.84 5.01
CA ASP A 218 -7.49 10.26 6.36
C ASP A 218 -8.31 8.97 6.48
N GLU A 219 -9.15 8.65 5.49
CA GLU A 219 -9.94 7.41 5.41
C GLU A 219 -9.25 6.27 4.64
N TYR A 220 -8.50 6.59 3.58
CA TYR A 220 -8.00 5.57 2.65
C TYR A 220 -6.70 5.96 1.94
N VAL A 221 -6.00 4.93 1.46
CA VAL A 221 -4.99 5.03 0.40
C VAL A 221 -5.49 4.26 -0.83
N PHE A 222 -5.52 4.92 -1.97
CA PHE A 222 -5.92 4.36 -3.26
C PHE A 222 -4.75 4.40 -4.24
N ILE A 223 -4.28 3.22 -4.65
CA ILE A 223 -3.21 3.04 -5.64
C ILE A 223 -3.87 2.84 -7.01
N ARG A 224 -3.95 3.92 -7.78
CA ARG A 224 -4.61 3.91 -9.10
C ARG A 224 -3.58 3.78 -10.22
N SER A 225 -3.88 3.02 -11.26
CA SER A 225 -3.11 3.04 -12.48
C SER A 225 -3.11 4.45 -13.10
N THR A 226 -2.02 4.81 -13.78
CA THR A 226 -1.98 6.03 -14.61
C THR A 226 -2.99 6.00 -15.77
N ARG A 227 -3.54 4.83 -16.10
CA ARG A 227 -4.66 4.64 -17.04
C ARG A 227 -6.05 4.90 -16.42
N ASN A 228 -6.15 4.98 -15.10
CA ASN A 228 -7.41 5.20 -14.42
C ASN A 228 -7.75 6.69 -14.39
N THR A 229 -8.72 7.07 -15.23
CA THR A 229 -9.22 8.42 -15.43
C THR A 229 -10.45 8.73 -14.57
N ALA A 230 -10.90 7.80 -13.72
CA ALA A 230 -12.08 8.01 -12.90
C ALA A 230 -11.83 9.14 -11.87
N PRO A 231 -12.73 10.15 -11.78
CA PRO A 231 -12.62 11.21 -10.79
C PRO A 231 -12.71 10.65 -9.34
N PRO A 232 -12.30 11.43 -8.31
CA PRO A 232 -12.36 10.99 -6.92
C PRO A 232 -13.74 10.53 -6.45
N SER A 233 -14.81 11.14 -6.98
CA SER A 233 -16.19 10.70 -6.76
C SER A 233 -16.93 10.47 -8.08
N LEU A 234 -17.73 9.40 -8.09
CA LEU A 234 -18.59 8.93 -9.19
C LEU A 234 -20.08 9.14 -8.88
N LEU A 235 -20.40 9.87 -7.79
CA LEU A 235 -21.74 10.29 -7.42
C LEU A 235 -22.25 11.40 -8.33
N VAL A 236 -23.36 11.18 -9.05
CA VAL A 236 -23.86 12.15 -10.05
C VAL A 236 -24.95 13.10 -9.55
N ASN A 237 -25.59 12.82 -8.41
CA ASN A 237 -26.65 13.68 -7.85
C ASN A 237 -26.29 14.35 -6.50
N GLY A 238 -24.99 14.45 -6.18
CA GLY A 238 -24.48 14.93 -4.89
C GLY A 238 -24.92 16.35 -4.47
N GLU A 239 -25.21 17.23 -5.43
CA GLU A 239 -25.73 18.58 -5.19
C GLU A 239 -27.23 18.58 -4.82
N ASN A 240 -27.98 17.57 -5.27
CA ASN A 240 -29.43 17.46 -5.11
C ASN A 240 -29.85 16.55 -3.94
N LEU A 241 -28.91 16.09 -3.12
CA LEU A 241 -29.20 15.19 -1.98
C LEU A 241 -29.91 15.92 -0.84
N THR A 242 -30.93 15.28 -0.28
CA THR A 242 -31.56 15.73 0.97
C THR A 242 -30.58 15.62 2.15
N PRO A 243 -30.84 16.31 3.28
CA PRO A 243 -30.04 16.14 4.49
C PRO A 243 -29.95 14.69 4.97
N GLU A 244 -31.04 13.92 4.83
CA GLU A 244 -31.12 12.51 5.21
C GLU A 244 -30.27 11.63 4.29
N GLN A 245 -30.32 11.86 2.98
CA GLN A 245 -29.47 11.17 2.00
C GLN A 245 -27.99 11.51 2.22
N ARG A 246 -27.66 12.76 2.58
CA ARG A 246 -26.29 13.15 2.91
C ARG A 246 -25.81 12.44 4.19
N ALA A 247 -26.63 12.42 5.24
CA ALA A 247 -26.33 11.68 6.47
C ALA A 247 -26.18 10.16 6.26
N LEU A 248 -26.94 9.58 5.31
CA LEU A 248 -26.78 8.19 4.87
C LEU A 248 -25.39 7.96 4.26
N LEU A 249 -24.91 8.85 3.40
CA LEU A 249 -23.58 8.76 2.78
C LEU A 249 -22.45 9.02 3.79
N ASP A 250 -22.68 9.89 4.75
CA ASP A 250 -21.71 10.27 5.80
C ASP A 250 -21.57 9.23 6.92
N ARG A 251 -22.45 8.23 6.97
CA ARG A 251 -22.34 7.12 7.91
C ARG A 251 -21.07 6.32 7.67
N VAL A 252 -20.27 6.17 8.72
CA VAL A 252 -19.07 5.34 8.74
C VAL A 252 -19.46 3.85 8.70
N VAL A 253 -18.80 3.09 7.83
CA VAL A 253 -19.03 1.68 7.57
C VAL A 253 -17.71 0.91 7.44
N ASP A 254 -17.79 -0.40 7.72
CA ASP A 254 -16.77 -1.37 7.36
C ASP A 254 -17.33 -2.25 6.22
N VAL A 255 -16.48 -2.58 5.24
CA VAL A 255 -16.87 -3.34 4.05
C VAL A 255 -15.86 -4.42 3.75
N VAL A 256 -16.32 -5.64 3.53
CA VAL A 256 -15.55 -6.76 3.00
C VAL A 256 -16.18 -7.18 1.67
N LEU A 257 -15.38 -7.11 0.60
CA LEU A 257 -15.77 -7.54 -0.75
C LEU A 257 -14.96 -8.78 -1.17
N PRO A 258 -15.56 -9.75 -1.88
CA PRO A 258 -16.92 -9.73 -2.43
C PRO A 258 -18.04 -9.99 -1.40
N GLU A 259 -17.73 -10.68 -0.30
CA GLU A 259 -18.65 -10.94 0.81
C GLU A 259 -17.88 -11.13 2.12
N PRO A 260 -18.48 -10.83 3.29
CA PRO A 260 -17.88 -11.12 4.58
C PRO A 260 -18.03 -12.62 4.93
N GLY A 261 -16.91 -13.33 5.09
CA GLY A 261 -16.90 -14.68 5.67
C GLY A 261 -16.78 -14.67 7.20
N ALA A 262 -16.88 -15.85 7.82
CA ALA A 262 -16.85 -16.01 9.27
C ALA A 262 -15.52 -15.60 9.93
N ASN A 263 -14.39 -15.84 9.24
CA ASN A 263 -13.08 -15.31 9.62
C ASN A 263 -12.67 -14.21 8.61
N PRO A 264 -12.57 -12.93 9.02
CA PRO A 264 -12.22 -11.84 8.11
C PRO A 264 -10.83 -11.97 7.45
N VAL A 265 -9.85 -12.56 8.12
CA VAL A 265 -8.47 -12.70 7.61
C VAL A 265 -8.40 -13.81 6.56
N GLU A 266 -8.98 -14.97 6.85
CA GLU A 266 -9.12 -16.06 5.87
C GLU A 266 -9.93 -15.62 4.65
N THR A 267 -10.99 -14.83 4.88
CA THR A 267 -11.79 -14.23 3.79
C THR A 267 -10.92 -13.33 2.92
N ALA A 268 -10.21 -12.38 3.51
CA ALA A 268 -9.35 -11.44 2.77
C ALA A 268 -8.22 -12.16 1.99
N PHE A 269 -7.64 -13.23 2.55
CA PHE A 269 -6.57 -14.01 1.92
C PHE A 269 -7.10 -14.94 0.81
N GLY A 270 -8.24 -15.60 1.03
CA GLY A 270 -8.81 -16.61 0.13
C GLY A 270 -9.78 -16.06 -0.94
N ALA A 271 -10.22 -14.81 -0.81
CA ALA A 271 -11.21 -14.19 -1.69
C ALA A 271 -10.78 -14.19 -3.17
N ARG A 272 -11.78 -14.27 -4.04
CA ARG A 272 -11.62 -14.22 -5.51
C ARG A 272 -12.55 -13.14 -6.06
N PRO A 273 -12.25 -12.55 -7.24
CA PRO A 273 -13.16 -11.62 -7.89
C PRO A 273 -14.53 -12.27 -8.12
N ALA A 274 -15.60 -11.53 -7.84
CA ALA A 274 -16.98 -11.98 -8.03
C ALA A 274 -17.74 -11.02 -8.97
N PRO A 275 -18.70 -11.51 -9.77
CA PRO A 275 -19.53 -10.64 -10.60
C PRO A 275 -20.39 -9.73 -9.71
N LEU A 276 -20.53 -8.45 -10.08
CA LEU A 276 -21.25 -7.43 -9.32
C LEU A 276 -22.60 -7.91 -8.78
N LYS A 277 -23.38 -8.65 -9.60
CA LYS A 277 -24.70 -9.20 -9.21
C LYS A 277 -24.68 -10.04 -7.94
N SER A 278 -23.57 -10.74 -7.65
CA SER A 278 -23.40 -11.53 -6.43
C SER A 278 -22.97 -10.68 -5.23
N VAL A 279 -22.37 -9.51 -5.48
CA VAL A 279 -21.84 -8.59 -4.47
C VAL A 279 -22.89 -7.59 -3.96
N LEU A 280 -23.93 -7.29 -4.76
CA LEU A 280 -25.02 -6.37 -4.38
C LEU A 280 -25.75 -6.76 -3.10
N THR A 281 -25.97 -8.05 -2.86
CA THR A 281 -26.65 -8.53 -1.64
C THR A 281 -25.76 -8.38 -0.39
N PRO A 282 -24.51 -8.87 -0.36
CA PRO A 282 -23.55 -8.55 0.70
C PRO A 282 -23.37 -7.04 0.96
N LEU A 283 -23.32 -6.21 -0.09
CA LEU A 283 -23.25 -4.75 0.05
C LEU A 283 -24.49 -4.18 0.73
N THR A 284 -25.69 -4.60 0.28
CA THR A 284 -26.98 -4.16 0.85
C THR A 284 -27.06 -4.48 2.35
N GLN A 285 -26.56 -5.65 2.75
CA GLN A 285 -26.52 -6.06 4.16
C GLN A 285 -25.51 -5.25 4.97
N GLN A 286 -24.28 -5.08 4.47
CA GLN A 286 -23.21 -4.34 5.16
C GLN A 286 -23.57 -2.85 5.30
N PHE A 287 -24.07 -2.22 4.25
CA PHE A 287 -24.51 -0.82 4.29
C PHE A 287 -25.89 -0.62 4.92
N ARG A 288 -26.71 -1.67 5.11
CA ARG A 288 -28.11 -1.52 5.60
C ARG A 288 -28.92 -0.50 4.78
N VAL A 289 -28.73 -0.50 3.47
CA VAL A 289 -29.49 0.27 2.47
C VAL A 289 -29.47 -0.52 1.16
N VAL A 290 -30.52 -0.48 0.37
CA VAL A 290 -30.59 -1.25 -0.89
C VAL A 290 -29.53 -0.72 -1.86
N VAL A 291 -28.63 -1.61 -2.28
CA VAL A 291 -27.67 -1.36 -3.38
C VAL A 291 -28.10 -2.17 -4.58
N SER A 292 -28.37 -1.49 -5.70
CA SER A 292 -28.81 -2.09 -6.94
C SER A 292 -27.91 -1.68 -8.11
N ALA A 293 -27.92 -2.45 -9.20
CA ALA A 293 -27.21 -2.09 -10.42
C ALA A 293 -28.05 -2.36 -11.67
N LYS A 294 -27.85 -1.58 -12.73
CA LYS A 294 -28.42 -1.88 -14.05
C LYS A 294 -27.85 -3.21 -14.58
N LYS A 295 -28.72 -4.07 -15.13
CA LYS A 295 -28.40 -5.44 -15.59
C LYS A 295 -27.16 -5.55 -16.50
N VAL A 296 -26.84 -4.53 -17.29
CA VAL A 296 -25.63 -4.48 -18.14
C VAL A 296 -24.32 -4.59 -17.35
N LEU A 297 -24.32 -4.23 -16.06
CA LEU A 297 -23.16 -4.30 -15.16
C LEU A 297 -23.09 -5.62 -14.36
N ALA A 298 -24.05 -6.53 -14.53
CA ALA A 298 -24.24 -7.68 -13.64
C ALA A 298 -23.01 -8.61 -13.53
N ASP A 299 -22.28 -8.79 -14.63
CA ASP A 299 -21.11 -9.67 -14.73
C ASP A 299 -19.76 -8.95 -14.63
N VAL A 300 -19.76 -7.64 -14.34
CA VAL A 300 -18.51 -6.88 -14.15
C VAL A 300 -17.83 -7.36 -12.85
N PRO A 301 -16.54 -7.74 -12.87
CA PRO A 301 -15.87 -8.31 -11.71
C PRO A 301 -15.49 -7.24 -10.67
N VAL A 302 -15.93 -7.43 -9.44
CA VAL A 302 -15.44 -6.70 -8.25
C VAL A 302 -14.24 -7.47 -7.69
N THR A 303 -13.10 -6.81 -7.48
CA THR A 303 -11.93 -7.47 -6.87
C THR A 303 -12.01 -7.47 -5.34
N PRO A 304 -11.38 -8.44 -4.66
CA PRO A 304 -11.35 -8.47 -3.20
C PRO A 304 -10.74 -7.20 -2.61
N CYS A 305 -11.41 -6.62 -1.63
CA CYS A 305 -10.87 -5.53 -0.83
C CYS A 305 -11.56 -5.48 0.54
N VAL A 306 -10.85 -4.90 1.52
CA VAL A 306 -11.40 -4.59 2.83
C VAL A 306 -11.29 -3.08 3.04
N MET A 307 -12.40 -2.45 3.44
CA MET A 307 -12.48 -1.04 3.78
C MET A 307 -12.88 -0.93 5.25
N ARG A 308 -12.14 -0.14 6.03
CA ARG A 308 -12.33 0.03 7.48
C ARG A 308 -12.50 1.49 7.84
N GLY A 309 -13.58 1.80 8.54
CA GLY A 309 -13.85 3.14 9.08
C GLY A 309 -13.99 4.24 8.02
N VAL A 310 -14.61 3.94 6.87
CA VAL A 310 -14.82 4.91 5.78
C VAL A 310 -16.29 5.36 5.70
N ARG A 311 -16.57 6.55 5.17
CA ARG A 311 -17.96 6.95 4.84
C ARG A 311 -18.54 6.01 3.77
N LEU A 312 -19.85 5.76 3.81
CA LEU A 312 -20.54 4.93 2.81
C LEU A 312 -20.33 5.46 1.39
N GLY A 313 -20.35 6.79 1.20
CA GLY A 313 -20.01 7.41 -0.09
C GLY A 313 -18.59 7.09 -0.55
N THR A 314 -17.62 7.20 0.36
CA THR A 314 -16.21 6.81 0.12
C THR A 314 -16.10 5.33 -0.29
N ALA A 315 -16.83 4.43 0.36
CA ALA A 315 -16.82 3.01 0.02
C ALA A 315 -17.41 2.72 -1.38
N MET A 316 -18.50 3.39 -1.74
CA MET A 316 -19.10 3.30 -3.07
C MET A 316 -18.14 3.80 -4.16
N ASP A 317 -17.51 4.95 -3.94
CA ASP A 317 -16.53 5.51 -4.86
C ASP A 317 -15.31 4.60 -5.01
N LEU A 318 -14.71 4.12 -3.91
CA LEU A 318 -13.56 3.21 -3.96
C LEU A 318 -13.88 1.88 -4.65
N MET A 319 -15.05 1.29 -4.41
CA MET A 319 -15.47 0.06 -5.10
C MET A 319 -15.57 0.27 -6.62
N LEU A 320 -16.24 1.33 -7.05
CA LEU A 320 -16.47 1.57 -8.48
C LEU A 320 -15.19 2.03 -9.19
N ARG A 321 -14.32 2.78 -8.51
CA ARG A 321 -13.01 3.20 -9.02
C ARG A 321 -12.01 2.05 -9.15
N GLN A 322 -12.31 0.86 -8.61
CA GLN A 322 -11.59 -0.37 -9.00
C GLN A 322 -11.69 -0.63 -10.50
N TRP A 323 -12.79 -0.21 -11.14
CA TRP A 323 -12.91 -0.21 -12.59
C TRP A 323 -12.28 1.07 -13.15
N PRO A 324 -11.25 0.97 -14.00
CA PRO A 324 -10.51 2.12 -14.51
C PRO A 324 -11.29 2.82 -15.63
N THR A 325 -12.48 3.33 -15.31
CA THR A 325 -13.40 4.01 -16.23
C THR A 325 -14.30 5.00 -15.50
N ASP A 326 -14.58 6.12 -16.15
CA ASP A 326 -15.56 7.13 -15.74
C ASP A 326 -17.00 6.81 -16.18
N ARG A 327 -17.18 5.77 -17.00
CA ARG A 327 -18.46 5.37 -17.63
C ARG A 327 -19.42 4.66 -16.70
N VAL A 328 -19.01 4.34 -15.47
CA VAL A 328 -19.90 3.80 -14.43
C VAL A 328 -20.00 4.83 -13.32
N VAL A 329 -21.23 5.10 -12.90
CA VAL A 329 -21.57 6.10 -11.89
C VAL A 329 -22.58 5.53 -10.91
N TRP A 330 -22.81 6.25 -9.83
CA TRP A 330 -23.86 5.92 -8.88
C TRP A 330 -24.64 7.16 -8.43
N GLU A 331 -25.84 6.92 -7.95
CA GLU A 331 -26.78 7.94 -7.49
C GLU A 331 -27.61 7.41 -6.33
N VAL A 332 -28.07 8.32 -5.46
CA VAL A 332 -29.04 8.01 -4.42
C VAL A 332 -30.44 8.36 -4.95
N VAL A 333 -31.30 7.36 -5.15
CA VAL A 333 -32.68 7.55 -5.62
C VAL A 333 -33.61 7.06 -4.52
N ASP A 334 -34.53 7.92 -4.09
CA ASP A 334 -35.30 7.74 -2.86
C ASP A 334 -34.34 7.43 -1.69
N ASP A 335 -34.46 6.25 -1.07
CA ASP A 335 -33.55 5.73 -0.03
C ASP A 335 -32.72 4.54 -0.53
N GLN A 336 -32.29 4.54 -1.79
CA GLN A 336 -31.54 3.44 -2.41
C GLN A 336 -30.31 3.93 -3.18
N VAL A 337 -29.26 3.11 -3.23
CA VAL A 337 -28.08 3.33 -4.05
C VAL A 337 -28.23 2.59 -5.38
N LEU A 338 -28.15 3.31 -6.50
CA LEU A 338 -28.24 2.75 -7.85
C LEU A 338 -26.91 2.94 -8.59
N ILE A 339 -26.30 1.83 -9.01
CA ILE A 339 -25.12 1.79 -9.89
C ILE A 339 -25.58 1.66 -11.34
N ARG A 340 -25.08 2.53 -12.22
CA ARG A 340 -25.47 2.53 -13.64
C ARG A 340 -24.35 3.02 -14.57
N PRO A 341 -24.46 2.76 -15.88
CA PRO A 341 -23.72 3.54 -16.86
C PRO A 341 -23.99 5.04 -16.70
N ARG A 342 -22.98 5.86 -17.00
CA ARG A 342 -23.06 7.33 -17.00
C ARG A 342 -24.14 7.83 -17.96
#